data_AF-A0A0C5RBR7-F1
#
_entry.id   AF-A0A0C5RBR7-F1
#
_cell.length_a   1.000
_cell.length_b   1.000
_cell.length_c   1.000
_cell.angle_alpha   90.00
_cell.angle_beta   90.00
_cell.angle_gamma   90.00
#
_symmetry.space_group_name_H-M   'P 1'
#
loop_
_entity.id
_entity.type
_entity.pdbx_description
1 polymer ?
#
loop_
_entity_poly.entity_id
_entity_poly.type
_entity_poly.pdbx_seq_one_letter_code
_entity_poly.pdbx_strand_id
1 'polypeptide(L)'
;MLTELSYIITVVGVVGCICLTVAYSFQTYKVFQSKRTDGLSFSFLILVSVACFLFGVYGALQIGLSPTIIVGIQNGLAIMISNFIASLLSVVMLVYKIINYNKAKKHQLSEKAYYEQMVAPFLNQQTKQNEGNK
;
A
#
# COMPACT_ATOMS: atom_id res chain seq x y z
N MET A 1 4.78 -16.68 -32.73
CA MET A 1 4.39 -15.29 -32.38
C MET A 1 3.43 -15.22 -31.19
N LEU A 2 2.32 -15.96 -31.18
CA LEU A 2 1.35 -15.94 -30.07
C LEU A 2 1.92 -16.44 -28.72
N THR A 3 2.79 -17.44 -28.73
CA THR A 3 3.46 -17.98 -27.53
C THR A 3 4.49 -17.02 -26.93
N GLU A 4 5.35 -16.44 -27.77
CA GLU A 4 6.35 -15.45 -27.34
C GLU A 4 5.69 -14.21 -26.72
N LEU A 5 4.61 -13.71 -27.34
CA LEU A 5 3.87 -12.57 -26.82
C LEU A 5 3.20 -12.90 -25.46
N SER A 6 2.62 -14.08 -25.33
CA SER A 6 2.03 -14.56 -24.07
C SER A 6 3.07 -14.62 -22.95
N TYR A 7 4.26 -15.15 -23.25
CA TYR A 7 5.36 -15.21 -22.30
C TYR A 7 5.80 -13.82 -21.83
N ILE A 8 5.95 -12.86 -22.75
CA ILE A 8 6.31 -11.47 -22.42
C ILE A 8 5.25 -10.83 -21.51
N ILE A 9 3.96 -11.02 -21.82
CA ILE A 9 2.85 -10.48 -21.01
C ILE A 9 2.91 -11.06 -19.58
N THR A 10 3.14 -12.36 -19.44
CA THR A 10 3.26 -12.99 -18.11
C THR A 10 4.45 -12.44 -17.34
N VAL A 11 5.64 -12.32 -17.96
CA VAL A 11 6.84 -11.81 -17.29
C VAL A 11 6.65 -10.36 -16.85
N VAL A 12 6.17 -9.49 -17.75
CA VAL A 12 5.91 -8.07 -17.44
C VAL A 12 4.84 -7.96 -16.35
N GLY A 13 3.79 -8.78 -16.41
CA GLY A 13 2.73 -8.81 -15.40
C GLY A 13 3.25 -9.18 -14.01
N VAL A 14 4.07 -10.24 -13.91
CA VAL A 14 4.66 -10.68 -12.63
C VAL A 14 5.63 -9.63 -12.08
N VAL A 15 6.50 -9.08 -12.92
CA VAL A 15 7.43 -8.00 -12.51
C VAL A 15 6.65 -6.78 -12.02
N GLY A 16 5.61 -6.38 -12.74
CA GLY A 16 4.71 -5.29 -12.32
C GLY A 16 4.06 -5.55 -10.95
N CYS A 17 3.61 -6.77 -10.70
CA CYS A 17 3.05 -7.19 -9.41
C CYS A 17 4.09 -7.09 -8.27
N ILE A 18 5.32 -7.53 -8.50
CA ILE A 18 6.42 -7.42 -7.52
C ILE A 18 6.71 -5.95 -7.23
N CYS A 19 6.88 -5.13 -8.26
CA CYS A 19 7.13 -3.70 -8.11
C CYS A 19 6.02 -3.01 -7.33
N LEU A 20 4.74 -3.33 -7.61
CA LEU A 20 3.60 -2.79 -6.89
C LEU A 20 3.66 -3.13 -5.40
N THR A 21 3.86 -4.40 -5.06
CA THR A 21 3.93 -4.85 -3.66
C THR A 21 5.09 -4.20 -2.91
N VAL A 22 6.29 -4.14 -3.52
CA VAL A 22 7.46 -3.50 -2.92
C VAL A 22 7.22 -2.00 -2.70
N ALA A 23 6.68 -1.30 -3.70
CA ALA A 23 6.41 0.14 -3.61
C ALA A 23 5.46 0.48 -2.44
N TYR A 24 4.34 -0.24 -2.34
CA TYR A 24 3.37 -0.04 -1.25
C TYR A 24 3.94 -0.47 0.11
N SER A 25 4.77 -1.51 0.15
CA SER A 25 5.43 -1.93 1.39
C SER A 25 6.35 -0.86 1.94
N PHE A 26 7.21 -0.27 1.09
CA PHE A 26 8.09 0.83 1.51
C PHE A 26 7.33 2.09 1.89
N GLN A 27 6.27 2.43 1.15
CA GLN A 27 5.47 3.61 1.46
C GLN A 27 4.76 3.45 2.80
N THR A 28 4.15 2.29 3.06
CA THR A 28 3.51 1.99 4.34
C THR A 28 4.51 1.94 5.48
N TYR A 29 5.68 1.35 5.27
CA TYR A 29 6.76 1.34 6.27
C TYR A 29 7.19 2.77 6.65
N LYS A 30 7.37 3.65 5.66
CA LYS A 30 7.71 5.06 5.90
C LYS A 30 6.61 5.77 6.69
N VAL A 31 5.34 5.53 6.37
CA VAL A 31 4.20 6.11 7.11
C VAL A 31 4.17 5.58 8.55
N PHE A 32 4.42 4.29 8.75
CA PHE A 32 4.43 3.67 10.07
C PHE A 32 5.55 4.24 10.96
N GLN A 33 6.76 4.35 10.44
CA GLN A 33 7.91 4.87 11.19
C GLN A 33 7.79 6.38 11.44
N SER A 34 7.50 7.15 10.40
CA SER A 34 7.45 8.61 10.52
C SER A 34 6.18 9.11 11.18
N LYS A 35 5.09 8.34 11.18
CA LYS A 35 3.72 8.75 11.53
C LYS A 35 3.22 9.98 10.75
N ARG A 36 3.92 10.35 9.68
CA ARG A 36 3.66 11.55 8.88
C ARG A 36 2.81 11.19 7.66
N THR A 37 1.68 11.89 7.50
CA THR A 37 0.71 11.62 6.43
C THR A 37 0.32 12.85 5.61
N ASP A 38 0.90 14.03 5.90
CA ASP A 38 0.56 15.32 5.28
C ASP A 38 0.74 15.32 3.75
N GLY A 39 1.76 14.62 3.23
CA GLY A 39 2.00 14.48 1.79
C GLY A 39 1.08 13.50 1.06
N LEU A 40 0.20 12.78 1.76
CA LEU A 40 -0.69 11.78 1.16
C LEU A 40 -2.08 12.37 0.92
N SER A 41 -2.56 12.28 -0.32
CA SER A 41 -3.93 12.68 -0.68
C SER A 41 -4.95 11.63 -0.24
N PHE A 42 -6.00 12.07 0.46
CA PHE A 42 -7.11 11.21 0.87
C PHE A 42 -7.80 10.52 -0.32
N SER A 43 -8.16 11.30 -1.34
CA SER A 43 -8.87 10.79 -2.51
C SER A 43 -8.04 9.75 -3.27
N PHE A 44 -6.72 9.96 -3.36
CA PHE A 44 -5.81 9.00 -3.98
C PHE A 44 -5.78 7.68 -3.21
N LEU A 45 -5.65 7.71 -1.88
CA LEU A 45 -5.63 6.50 -1.06
C LEU A 45 -6.94 5.71 -1.13
N ILE A 46 -8.09 6.38 -1.21
CA ILE A 46 -9.39 5.72 -1.39
C ILE A 46 -9.47 5.07 -2.76
N LEU A 47 -9.19 5.83 -3.83
CA LEU A 47 -9.26 5.33 -5.20
C LEU A 47 -8.34 4.14 -5.41
N VAL A 48 -7.11 4.19 -4.90
CA VAL A 48 -6.17 3.09 -5.08
C VAL A 48 -6.53 1.86 -4.24
N SER A 49 -7.11 2.05 -3.05
CA SER A 49 -7.61 0.93 -2.24
C SER A 49 -8.73 0.19 -2.97
N VAL A 50 -9.69 0.93 -3.54
CA VAL A 50 -10.79 0.34 -4.31
C VAL A 50 -10.29 -0.31 -5.59
N ALA A 51 -9.41 0.36 -6.33
CA ALA A 51 -8.85 -0.17 -7.57
C ALA A 51 -8.09 -1.48 -7.32
N CYS A 52 -7.17 -1.51 -6.36
CA CYS A 52 -6.43 -2.71 -6.00
C CYS A 52 -7.37 -3.81 -5.51
N PHE A 53 -8.38 -3.51 -4.70
CA PHE A 53 -9.36 -4.52 -4.30
C PHE A 53 -10.06 -5.16 -5.51
N LEU A 54 -10.55 -4.34 -6.46
CA LEU A 54 -11.20 -4.82 -7.68
C LEU A 54 -10.26 -5.63 -8.58
N PHE A 55 -9.00 -5.22 -8.74
CA PHE A 55 -8.00 -6.00 -9.46
C PHE A 55 -7.67 -7.32 -8.75
N GLY A 56 -7.69 -7.35 -7.41
CA GLY A 56 -7.56 -8.57 -6.63
C GLY A 56 -8.69 -9.57 -6.93
N VAL A 57 -9.94 -9.08 -6.94
CA VAL A 57 -11.12 -9.86 -7.33
C VAL A 57 -11.02 -10.34 -8.79
N TYR A 58 -10.57 -9.49 -9.70
CA TYR A 58 -10.33 -9.88 -11.10
C TYR A 58 -9.32 -11.04 -11.21
N GLY A 59 -8.22 -10.99 -10.46
CA GLY A 59 -7.25 -12.10 -10.40
C GLY A 59 -7.88 -13.40 -9.88
N ALA A 60 -8.72 -13.31 -8.84
CA ALA A 60 -9.45 -14.47 -8.32
C ALA A 60 -10.45 -15.06 -9.32
N LEU A 61 -11.18 -14.20 -10.05
CA LEU A 61 -12.09 -14.63 -11.11
C LEU A 61 -11.35 -15.30 -12.27
N GLN A 62 -10.17 -14.81 -12.65
CA GLN A 62 -9.35 -15.49 -13.64
C GLN A 62 -8.96 -16.91 -13.20
N ILE A 63 -8.68 -17.14 -11.92
CA ILE A 63 -8.38 -18.48 -11.41
C ILE A 63 -9.64 -19.36 -11.44
N GLY A 64 -10.78 -18.84 -10.96
CA GLY A 64 -12.01 -19.62 -10.80
C GLY A 64 -12.78 -19.92 -12.09
N LEU A 65 -12.64 -19.08 -13.12
CA LEU A 65 -13.36 -19.21 -14.39
C LEU A 65 -12.49 -19.79 -15.53
N SER A 66 -11.22 -20.07 -15.27
CA SER A 66 -10.33 -20.64 -16.28
C SER A 66 -10.66 -22.11 -16.56
N PRO A 67 -10.51 -22.56 -17.82
CA PRO A 67 -10.83 -23.94 -18.24
C PRO A 67 -9.96 -24.99 -17.54
N THR A 68 -8.78 -24.60 -17.07
CA THR A 68 -7.93 -25.43 -16.21
C THR A 68 -7.34 -24.59 -15.08
N ILE A 69 -7.13 -25.23 -13.93
CA ILE A 69 -6.55 -24.59 -12.74
C ILE A 69 -5.15 -24.03 -13.05
N ILE A 70 -4.35 -24.76 -13.84
CA ILE A 70 -2.97 -24.37 -14.18
C ILE A 70 -2.95 -23.04 -14.94
N VAL A 71 -3.81 -22.90 -15.96
CA VAL A 71 -3.92 -21.66 -16.75
C VAL A 71 -4.45 -20.51 -15.90
N GLY A 72 -5.43 -20.78 -15.03
CA GLY A 72 -5.98 -19.79 -14.12
C GLY A 72 -4.93 -19.25 -13.14
N ILE A 73 -4.13 -20.13 -12.54
CA ILE A 73 -3.05 -19.75 -11.63
C ILE A 73 -1.99 -18.92 -12.36
N GLN A 74 -1.57 -19.34 -13.56
CA GLN A 74 -0.55 -18.65 -14.34
C GLN A 74 -0.95 -17.20 -14.66
N ASN A 75 -2.23 -16.95 -14.90
CA ASN A 75 -2.71 -15.64 -15.32
C ASN A 75 -3.23 -14.76 -14.17
N GLY A 76 -3.76 -15.38 -13.10
CA GLY A 76 -4.50 -14.66 -12.06
C GLY A 76 -3.81 -14.55 -10.70
N LEU A 77 -2.92 -15.47 -10.34
CA LEU A 77 -2.42 -15.59 -8.96
C LEU A 77 -1.56 -14.39 -8.54
N ALA A 78 -0.63 -13.98 -9.39
CA ALA A 78 0.24 -12.83 -9.11
C ALA A 78 -0.56 -11.53 -8.98
N ILE A 79 -1.55 -11.32 -9.85
CA ILE A 79 -2.45 -10.16 -9.82
C ILE A 79 -3.26 -10.17 -8.52
N MET A 80 -3.87 -11.31 -8.18
CA MET A 80 -4.69 -11.46 -6.98
C MET A 80 -3.90 -11.12 -5.70
N ILE A 81 -2.75 -11.76 -5.51
CA ILE A 81 -1.95 -11.60 -4.29
C ILE A 81 -1.42 -10.17 -4.17
N SER A 82 -0.78 -9.66 -5.23
CA SER A 82 -0.14 -8.33 -5.18
C SER A 82 -1.15 -7.22 -4.93
N ASN A 83 -2.33 -7.29 -5.55
CA ASN A 83 -3.36 -6.27 -5.41
C ASN A 83 -4.10 -6.38 -4.07
N PHE A 84 -4.35 -7.58 -3.53
CA PHE A 84 -4.89 -7.67 -2.17
C PHE A 84 -3.90 -7.14 -1.12
N ILE A 85 -2.61 -7.43 -1.26
CA ILE A 85 -1.58 -6.85 -0.38
C ILE A 85 -1.55 -5.32 -0.52
N ALA A 86 -1.50 -4.80 -1.75
CA ALA A 86 -1.48 -3.35 -1.99
C ALA A 86 -2.74 -2.66 -1.43
N SER A 87 -3.92 -3.27 -1.60
CA SER A 87 -5.19 -2.80 -1.04
C SER A 87 -5.16 -2.77 0.49
N LEU A 88 -4.62 -3.81 1.14
CA LEU A 88 -4.54 -3.85 2.59
C LEU A 88 -3.60 -2.75 3.11
N LEU A 89 -2.42 -2.62 2.48
CA LEU A 89 -1.44 -1.60 2.82
C LEU A 89 -1.97 -0.17 2.60
N SER A 90 -2.70 0.08 1.52
CA SER A 90 -3.31 1.38 1.26
C SER A 90 -4.41 1.72 2.25
N VAL A 91 -5.21 0.74 2.69
CA VAL A 91 -6.20 0.93 3.76
C VAL A 91 -5.51 1.26 5.09
N VAL A 92 -4.41 0.58 5.43
CA VAL A 92 -3.63 0.93 6.63
C VAL A 92 -3.17 2.38 6.56
N MET A 93 -2.58 2.83 5.45
CA MET A 93 -2.18 4.23 5.26
C MET A 93 -3.37 5.20 5.36
N LEU A 94 -4.53 4.83 4.80
CA LEU A 94 -5.75 5.63 4.90
C LEU A 94 -6.22 5.76 6.35
N VAL A 95 -6.17 4.70 7.14
CA VAL A 95 -6.50 4.75 8.58
C VAL A 95 -5.57 5.70 9.33
N TYR A 96 -4.26 5.62 9.10
CA TYR A 96 -3.30 6.57 9.67
C TYR A 96 -3.62 8.02 9.28
N LYS A 97 -3.96 8.24 8.01
CA LYS A 97 -4.35 9.56 7.49
C LYS A 97 -5.62 10.08 8.16
N ILE A 98 -6.66 9.26 8.34
CA ILE A 98 -7.90 9.62 9.04
C ILE A 98 -7.60 10.00 10.49
N ILE A 99 -6.80 9.18 11.20
CA ILE A 99 -6.46 9.43 12.60
C ILE A 99 -5.71 10.75 12.75
N ASN A 100 -4.68 10.98 11.92
CA ASN A 100 -3.89 12.20 11.96
C ASN A 100 -4.71 13.44 11.60
N TYR A 101 -5.57 13.34 10.59
CA TYR A 101 -6.48 14.43 10.21
C TYR A 101 -7.44 14.79 11.35
N ASN A 102 -8.07 13.79 11.98
CA ASN A 102 -8.99 14.01 13.09
C ASN A 102 -8.29 14.62 14.31
N LYS A 103 -7.06 14.17 14.61
CA LYS A 103 -6.25 14.76 15.69
C LYS A 103 -5.86 16.20 15.38
N ALA A 104 -5.38 16.48 14.16
CA ALA A 104 -5.04 17.84 13.73
C ALA A 104 -6.26 18.78 13.85
N LYS A 105 -7.42 18.33 13.37
CA LYS A 105 -8.68 19.08 13.48
C LYS A 105 -9.10 19.32 14.92
N LYS A 106 -8.94 18.33 15.82
CA LYS A 106 -9.22 18.49 17.26
C LYS A 106 -8.36 19.58 17.91
N HIS A 107 -7.11 19.71 17.46
CA HIS A 107 -6.19 20.74 17.94
C HIS A 107 -6.27 22.06 17.18
N GLN A 108 -7.19 22.19 16.22
CA GLN A 108 -7.31 23.37 15.33
C GLN A 108 -6.00 23.70 14.59
N LEU A 109 -5.17 22.69 14.32
CA LEU A 109 -3.91 22.82 13.60
C LEU A 109 -4.04 22.22 12.20
N SER A 110 -3.19 22.69 11.28
CA SER A 110 -2.97 21.97 10.03
C SER A 110 -2.29 20.62 10.32
N GLU A 111 -2.48 19.63 9.46
CA GLU A 111 -1.88 18.30 9.66
C GLU A 111 -0.35 18.35 9.77
N LYS A 112 0.28 19.24 8.99
CA LYS A 112 1.72 19.51 9.07
C LYS A 112 2.10 20.13 10.41
N ALA A 113 1.40 21.15 10.87
CA ALA A 113 1.68 21.80 12.16
C ALA A 113 1.45 20.84 13.33
N TYR A 114 0.40 20.03 13.28
CA TYR A 114 0.14 18.97 14.26
C TYR A 114 1.32 17.99 14.32
N TYR A 115 1.82 17.54 13.17
CA TYR A 115 2.97 16.65 13.12
C TYR A 115 4.23 17.26 13.74
N GLU A 116 4.58 18.47 13.32
CA GLU A 116 5.81 19.15 13.75
C GLU A 116 5.80 19.48 15.25
N GLN A 117 4.66 19.93 15.77
CA GLN A 117 4.55 20.35 17.16
C GLN A 117 4.28 19.20 18.13
N MET A 118 3.55 18.17 17.71
CA MET A 118 3.06 17.13 18.62
C MET A 118 3.54 15.72 18.34
N VAL A 119 4.07 15.39 17.16
CA VAL A 119 4.45 14.00 16.84
C VAL A 119 5.97 13.85 16.73
N ALA A 120 6.61 14.76 15.99
CA ALA A 120 8.05 14.73 15.79
C ALA A 120 8.88 14.81 17.09
N PRO A 121 8.54 15.64 18.09
CA PRO A 121 9.31 15.72 19.34
C PRO A 121 9.32 14.41 20.13
N PHE A 122 8.18 13.72 20.22
CA PHE A 122 8.11 12.42 20.92
C PHE A 122 8.90 11.33 20.20
N LEU A 123 8.84 11.29 18.87
CA LEU A 123 9.63 10.33 18.09
C LEU A 123 11.13 10.53 18.29
N ASN A 124 11.59 11.79 18.28
CA ASN A 124 13.00 12.12 18.52
C ASN A 124 13.47 11.75 19.94
N GLN A 125 12.61 11.89 20.95
CA GLN A 125 12.92 11.45 22.31
C GLN A 125 13.02 9.93 22.42
N GLN A 126 12.12 9.19 21.76
CA GLN A 126 12.17 7.72 21.72
C GLN A 126 13.42 7.19 21.00
N THR A 127 13.80 7.80 19.87
CA THR A 127 15.03 7.42 19.16
C THR A 127 16.27 7.63 20.03
N LYS A 128 16.37 8.79 20.72
CA LYS A 128 17.50 9.08 21.63
C LYS A 128 17.57 8.11 22.81
N GLN A 129 16.43 7.69 23.37
CA GLN A 129 16.41 6.67 24.44
C GLN A 129 16.86 5.29 23.96
N ASN A 130 16.50 4.91 22.74
CA ASN A 130 16.92 3.63 22.16
C ASN A 130 18.41 3.59 21.77
N GLU A 131 19.01 4.74 21.49
CA GLU A 131 20.45 4.88 21.21
C GLU A 131 21.29 4.96 22.49
N GLY A 132 20.78 5.54 23.58
CA GLY A 132 21.49 5.63 24.87
C GLY A 132 21.51 4.32 25.70
N ASN A 133 20.72 3.31 25.29
CA ASN A 133 20.65 1.99 25.93
C ASN A 133 21.42 0.89 25.15
N LYS A 134 22.18 1.25 24.13
CA LYS A 134 23.09 0.36 23.39
C LYS A 134 24.53 0.59 23.83
#